data_AF-Q95M34-F1
#
_entry.id   AF-Q95M34-F1
#
_cell.length_a   1.000
_cell.length_b   1.000
_cell.length_c   1.000
_cell.angle_alpha   90.00
_cell.angle_beta   90.00
_cell.angle_gamma   90.00
#
_symmetry.space_group_name_H-M   'P 1'
#
loop_
_entity.id
_entity.type
_entity.pdbx_description
1 polymer ?
#
loop_
_entity_poly.entity_id
_entity_poly.type
_entity_poly.pdbx_seq_one_letter_code
_entity_poly.pdbx_strand_id
1 'polypeptide(L)'
;ASTTAPKVFALAPGCGTTSDSTVALGCLVSGYFPEPVKVSWNSGSLTSGVHTFPSVLQSSGFYSLSSMVTVPASTWTSETYICNVVHAASNFKVDKRIEPIPDNHQKVCDMSKCPKCPAPELLGGPSVFIFPPNPKDTLMITRTPEVTCVVVDVSQENPDVKFNWYMDGVEVRTATTRPKEEQFNSTYRVVSVLRIQHQDWLSGKEFKCKVNNQALPQPIERTITKTKGRSQEPQVYVLAPHPDELSKSKVSVTCLVKDFYPPEINIEWQSNGQPELETKYSTTQAQQDSDGSYFLYSKLSVDRNRWQQGTTFTCGVMHEALHNHYTQKNVSKNPGK
;
A
#
# COMPACT_ATOMS: atom_id res chain seq x y z
N ALA A 1 -5.92 24.66 -16.15
CA ALA A 1 -7.39 24.75 -16.15
C ALA A 1 -7.83 25.67 -15.01
N SER A 2 -8.94 26.38 -15.17
CA SER A 2 -9.54 27.15 -14.07
C SER A 2 -10.15 26.22 -13.03
N THR A 3 -10.13 26.63 -11.77
CA THR A 3 -10.80 25.92 -10.69
C THR A 3 -12.27 25.69 -11.03
N THR A 4 -12.69 24.42 -11.04
CA THR A 4 -14.03 23.98 -11.48
C THR A 4 -14.61 23.01 -10.45
N ALA A 5 -15.85 23.26 -10.03
CA ALA A 5 -16.54 22.44 -9.05
C ALA A 5 -17.03 21.11 -9.67
N PRO A 6 -17.04 20.00 -8.90
CA PRO A 6 -17.52 18.71 -9.40
C PRO A 6 -19.03 18.69 -9.61
N LYS A 7 -19.46 17.81 -10.52
CA LYS A 7 -20.83 17.30 -10.58
C LYS A 7 -20.90 15.95 -9.89
N VAL A 8 -21.92 15.74 -9.06
CA VAL A 8 -22.07 14.54 -8.23
C VAL A 8 -23.34 13.78 -8.61
N PHE A 9 -23.18 12.50 -8.93
CA PHE A 9 -24.24 11.60 -9.36
C PHE A 9 -24.38 10.45 -8.36
N ALA A 10 -25.60 10.24 -7.89
CA ALA A 10 -25.93 9.08 -7.06
C ALA A 10 -26.07 7.85 -7.96
N LEU A 11 -25.41 6.75 -7.59
CA LEU A 11 -25.52 5.47 -8.26
C LEU A 11 -26.30 4.54 -7.34
N ALA A 12 -27.60 4.42 -7.62
CA ALA A 12 -28.43 3.39 -7.00
C ALA A 12 -28.04 2.02 -7.55
N PRO A 13 -28.19 0.95 -6.76
CA PRO A 13 -27.91 -0.41 -7.22
C PRO A 13 -28.79 -0.71 -8.43
N GLY A 14 -28.15 -1.05 -9.56
CA GLY A 14 -28.83 -1.59 -10.73
C GLY A 14 -29.22 -3.05 -10.52
N CYS A 15 -29.98 -3.61 -11.46
CA CYS A 15 -30.38 -5.01 -11.42
C CYS A 15 -29.16 -5.94 -11.56
N GLY A 16 -29.00 -6.84 -10.59
CA GLY A 16 -27.83 -7.69 -10.41
C GLY A 16 -27.09 -7.29 -9.13
N THR A 17 -27.36 -7.96 -8.03
CA THR A 17 -26.70 -7.69 -6.75
C THR A 17 -25.54 -8.65 -6.53
N THR A 18 -24.54 -8.16 -5.81
CA THR A 18 -23.42 -8.92 -5.25
C THR A 18 -23.94 -9.92 -4.22
N SER A 19 -24.14 -11.19 -4.59
CA SER A 19 -24.78 -12.22 -3.77
C SER A 19 -26.18 -11.84 -3.26
N ASP A 20 -26.99 -12.81 -2.84
CA ASP A 20 -28.37 -12.53 -2.40
C ASP A 20 -28.47 -11.69 -1.10
N SER A 21 -27.34 -11.40 -0.44
CA SER A 21 -27.30 -10.78 0.89
C SER A 21 -26.85 -9.31 0.93
N THR A 22 -26.26 -8.76 -0.14
CA THR A 22 -25.70 -7.40 -0.13
C THR A 22 -25.96 -6.62 -1.41
N VAL A 23 -26.00 -5.29 -1.30
CA VAL A 23 -26.10 -4.38 -2.45
C VAL A 23 -24.96 -3.37 -2.43
N ALA A 24 -24.52 -2.95 -3.61
CA ALA A 24 -23.51 -1.91 -3.77
C ALA A 24 -24.17 -0.59 -4.17
N LEU A 25 -23.90 0.46 -3.40
CA LEU A 25 -24.32 1.83 -3.66
C LEU A 25 -23.10 2.62 -4.13
N GLY A 26 -23.29 3.64 -4.96
CA GLY A 26 -22.18 4.43 -5.47
C GLY A 26 -22.45 5.92 -5.58
N CYS A 27 -21.37 6.66 -5.76
CA CYS A 27 -21.35 8.11 -5.92
C CYS A 27 -20.25 8.46 -6.92
N LEU A 28 -20.64 8.95 -8.09
CA LEU A 28 -19.73 9.40 -9.14
C LEU A 28 -19.52 10.92 -9.02
N VAL A 29 -18.26 11.33 -8.92
CA VAL A 29 -17.84 12.72 -8.85
C VAL A 29 -17.06 13.04 -10.12
N SER A 30 -17.55 13.96 -10.94
CA SER A 30 -16.99 14.18 -12.28
C SER A 30 -16.87 15.65 -12.65
N GLY A 31 -15.88 15.98 -13.47
CA GLY A 31 -15.73 17.30 -14.10
C GLY A 31 -15.14 18.37 -13.17
N TYR A 32 -14.27 18.00 -12.23
CA TYR A 32 -13.63 18.96 -11.33
C TYR A 32 -12.16 19.21 -11.65
N PHE A 33 -11.66 20.34 -11.17
CA PHE A 33 -10.23 20.67 -11.18
C PHE A 33 -9.97 21.72 -10.09
N PRO A 34 -8.84 21.67 -9.35
CA PRO A 34 -7.82 20.62 -9.32
C PRO A 34 -8.19 19.45 -8.39
N GLU A 35 -7.30 18.47 -8.21
CA GLU A 35 -7.40 17.54 -7.07
C GLU A 35 -6.95 18.23 -5.76
N PRO A 36 -7.39 17.76 -4.57
CA PRO A 36 -8.21 16.57 -4.31
C PRO A 36 -9.69 16.86 -4.04
N VAL A 37 -10.54 15.83 -4.22
CA VAL A 37 -11.92 15.78 -3.71
C VAL A 37 -12.02 14.73 -2.61
N LYS A 38 -12.69 15.07 -1.51
CA LYS A 38 -12.98 14.13 -0.42
C LYS A 38 -14.40 13.62 -0.53
N VAL A 39 -14.57 12.30 -0.52
CA VAL A 39 -15.88 11.63 -0.44
C VAL A 39 -15.99 10.88 0.88
N SER A 40 -17.10 11.05 1.59
CA SER A 40 -17.45 10.27 2.78
C SER A 40 -18.91 9.82 2.71
N TRP A 41 -19.25 8.77 3.46
CA TRP A 41 -20.61 8.26 3.52
C TRP A 41 -21.23 8.53 4.89
N ASN A 42 -22.48 8.97 4.92
CA ASN A 42 -23.25 9.34 6.11
C ASN A 42 -22.43 10.22 7.09
N SER A 43 -21.83 11.28 6.57
CA SER A 43 -20.97 12.22 7.29
C SER A 43 -19.77 11.57 7.99
N GLY A 44 -19.27 10.45 7.44
CA GLY A 44 -18.15 9.68 7.97
C GLY A 44 -18.51 8.62 9.01
N SER A 45 -19.80 8.45 9.32
CA SER A 45 -20.27 7.36 10.21
C SER A 45 -20.23 6.00 9.54
N LEU A 46 -20.44 5.95 8.22
CA LEU A 46 -20.37 4.72 7.43
C LEU A 46 -18.97 4.60 6.81
N THR A 47 -18.21 3.63 7.30
CA THR A 47 -16.82 3.36 6.85
C THR A 47 -16.61 1.91 6.41
N SER A 48 -17.38 0.97 6.95
CA SER A 48 -17.33 -0.44 6.54
C SER A 48 -17.87 -0.63 5.12
N GLY A 49 -17.16 -1.41 4.32
CA GLY A 49 -17.54 -1.68 2.92
C GLY A 49 -17.38 -0.48 1.98
N VAL A 50 -16.84 0.65 2.44
CA VAL A 50 -16.59 1.85 1.63
C VAL A 50 -15.29 1.70 0.85
N HIS A 51 -15.37 1.89 -0.47
CA HIS A 51 -14.22 1.92 -1.36
C HIS A 51 -14.29 3.19 -2.22
N THR A 52 -13.31 4.07 -2.08
CA THR A 52 -13.17 5.26 -2.95
C THR A 52 -12.01 5.03 -3.90
N PHE A 53 -12.31 5.04 -5.20
CA PHE A 53 -11.32 4.83 -6.25
C PHE A 53 -10.52 6.12 -6.49
N PRO A 54 -9.24 6.01 -6.92
CA PRO A 54 -8.44 7.18 -7.28
C PRO A 54 -9.07 8.01 -8.40
N SER A 55 -8.78 9.31 -8.43
CA SER A 55 -9.20 10.16 -9.54
C SER A 55 -8.49 9.80 -10.84
N VAL A 56 -9.21 9.93 -11.94
CA VAL A 56 -8.69 9.77 -13.29
C VAL A 56 -8.81 11.10 -14.02
N LEU A 57 -7.71 11.56 -14.62
CA LEU A 57 -7.70 12.72 -15.50
C LEU A 57 -8.28 12.33 -16.86
N GLN A 58 -9.38 12.99 -17.24
CA GLN A 58 -10.02 12.74 -18.53
C GLN A 58 -9.36 13.56 -19.65
N SER A 59 -9.57 13.16 -20.90
CA SER A 59 -9.11 13.90 -22.09
C SER A 59 -9.64 15.33 -22.18
N SER A 60 -10.74 15.63 -21.48
CA SER A 60 -11.30 16.97 -21.30
C SER A 60 -10.45 17.90 -20.42
N GLY A 61 -9.43 17.38 -19.74
CA GLY A 61 -8.59 18.11 -18.79
C GLY A 61 -9.17 18.25 -17.38
N PHE A 62 -10.29 17.56 -17.09
CA PHE A 62 -10.92 17.53 -15.78
C PHE A 62 -10.83 16.13 -15.14
N TYR A 63 -10.88 16.08 -13.82
CA TYR A 63 -10.82 14.84 -13.06
C TYR A 63 -12.21 14.23 -12.84
N SER A 64 -12.23 12.92 -12.65
CA SER A 64 -13.39 12.16 -12.21
C SER A 64 -12.97 11.04 -11.27
N LEU A 65 -13.76 10.77 -10.23
CA LEU A 65 -13.58 9.64 -9.32
C LEU A 65 -14.94 9.02 -8.96
N SER A 66 -14.94 7.80 -8.44
CA SER A 66 -16.12 7.15 -7.89
C SER A 66 -15.86 6.63 -6.48
N SER A 67 -16.89 6.64 -5.65
CA SER A 67 -16.90 5.98 -4.34
C SER A 67 -18.07 5.02 -4.30
N MET A 68 -17.88 3.84 -3.71
CA MET A 68 -18.94 2.86 -3.48
C MET A 68 -18.98 2.42 -2.03
N VAL A 69 -20.12 1.92 -1.60
CA VAL A 69 -20.30 1.26 -0.31
C VAL A 69 -21.15 0.00 -0.47
N THR A 70 -20.71 -1.11 0.11
CA THR A 70 -21.47 -2.35 0.17
C THR A 70 -22.26 -2.42 1.48
N VAL A 71 -23.57 -2.60 1.39
CA VAL A 71 -24.49 -2.64 2.54
C VAL A 71 -25.39 -3.87 2.48
N PRO A 72 -25.94 -4.34 3.61
CA PRO A 72 -26.92 -5.42 3.61
C PRO A 72 -28.14 -5.09 2.75
N ALA A 73 -28.62 -6.04 1.95
CA ALA A 73 -29.78 -5.84 1.09
C ALA A 73 -31.06 -5.50 1.90
N SER A 74 -31.15 -6.00 3.13
CA SER A 74 -32.28 -5.76 4.05
C SER A 74 -32.37 -4.31 4.55
N THR A 75 -31.24 -3.60 4.64
CA THR A 75 -31.19 -2.23 5.17
C THR A 75 -31.27 -1.18 4.07
N TRP A 76 -31.00 -1.55 2.81
CA TRP A 76 -30.95 -0.62 1.69
C TRP A 76 -32.22 0.23 1.52
N THR A 77 -33.40 -0.37 1.62
CA THR A 77 -34.68 0.33 1.42
C THR A 77 -35.20 1.02 2.68
N SER A 78 -34.68 0.68 3.86
CA SER A 78 -35.16 1.18 5.15
C SER A 78 -34.24 2.25 5.76
N GLU A 79 -32.95 2.20 5.47
CA GLU A 79 -31.97 3.19 5.92
C GLU A 79 -31.71 4.27 4.86
N THR A 80 -31.07 5.36 5.28
CA THR A 80 -30.69 6.44 4.37
C THR A 80 -29.18 6.47 4.17
N TYR A 81 -28.77 6.43 2.90
CA TYR A 81 -27.37 6.47 2.49
C TYR A 81 -27.10 7.77 1.74
N ILE A 82 -26.10 8.52 2.21
CA ILE A 82 -25.74 9.85 1.69
C ILE A 82 -24.25 9.85 1.39
N CYS A 83 -23.87 10.18 0.16
CA CYS A 83 -22.48 10.52 -0.14
C CYS A 83 -22.26 12.02 0.02
N ASN A 84 -21.34 12.38 0.91
CA ASN A 84 -20.92 13.75 1.16
C ASN A 84 -19.63 14.01 0.37
N VAL A 85 -19.66 14.99 -0.52
CA VAL A 85 -18.54 15.34 -1.40
C VAL A 85 -18.07 16.75 -1.07
N VAL A 86 -16.78 16.89 -0.81
CA VAL A 86 -16.13 18.16 -0.50
C VAL A 86 -14.97 18.40 -1.46
N HIS A 87 -15.05 19.49 -2.22
CA HIS A 87 -13.97 19.98 -3.07
C HIS A 87 -13.51 21.34 -2.55
N ALA A 88 -12.41 21.34 -1.79
CA ALA A 88 -11.93 22.53 -1.08
C ALA A 88 -11.53 23.66 -2.03
N ALA A 89 -10.91 23.34 -3.17
CA ALA A 89 -10.41 24.34 -4.11
C ALA A 89 -11.52 25.23 -4.69
N SER A 90 -12.70 24.67 -4.95
CA SER A 90 -13.86 25.42 -5.45
C SER A 90 -14.87 25.79 -4.35
N ASN A 91 -14.52 25.60 -3.06
CA ASN A 91 -15.44 25.72 -1.92
C ASN A 91 -16.77 24.96 -2.09
N PHE A 92 -16.74 23.83 -2.80
CA PHE A 92 -17.94 23.06 -3.12
C PHE A 92 -18.17 21.98 -2.07
N LYS A 93 -19.43 21.86 -1.61
CA LYS A 93 -19.91 20.83 -0.70
C LYS A 93 -21.29 20.39 -1.15
N VAL A 94 -21.51 19.08 -1.28
CA VAL A 94 -22.83 18.53 -1.58
C VAL A 94 -23.04 17.22 -0.85
N ASP A 95 -24.25 17.05 -0.35
CA ASP A 95 -24.76 15.80 0.21
C ASP A 95 -25.73 15.21 -0.80
N LYS A 96 -25.36 14.08 -1.39
CA LYS A 96 -26.17 13.40 -2.39
C LYS A 96 -26.74 12.12 -1.80
N ARG A 97 -28.06 12.10 -1.62
CA ARG A 97 -28.79 10.91 -1.19
C ARG A 97 -28.85 9.89 -2.33
N ILE A 98 -28.60 8.63 -2.00
CA ILE A 98 -28.85 7.52 -2.93
C ILE A 98 -30.28 7.04 -2.67
N GLU A 99 -31.13 7.11 -3.68
CA GLU A 99 -32.55 6.75 -3.57
C GLU A 99 -32.84 5.44 -4.32
N PRO A 100 -33.78 4.61 -3.84
CA PRO A 100 -34.26 3.45 -4.58
C PRO A 100 -34.88 3.87 -5.93
N ILE A 101 -34.67 3.05 -6.96
CA ILE A 101 -35.24 3.27 -8.29
C ILE A 101 -36.77 3.00 -8.22
N PRO A 102 -37.65 3.88 -8.71
CA PRO A 102 -39.10 3.65 -8.73
C PRO A 102 -39.51 2.45 -9.60
N ASP A 103 -40.43 1.62 -9.10
CA ASP A 103 -40.89 0.33 -9.66
C ASP A 103 -41.33 0.35 -11.14
N ASN A 104 -41.62 1.52 -11.73
CA ASN A 104 -42.11 1.61 -13.12
C ASN A 104 -41.01 1.36 -14.19
N HIS A 105 -39.75 1.19 -13.78
CA HIS A 105 -38.62 0.77 -14.63
C HIS A 105 -38.13 -0.67 -14.36
N GLN A 106 -38.80 -1.44 -13.48
CA GLN A 106 -38.39 -2.80 -13.10
C GLN A 106 -38.45 -3.83 -14.24
N LYS A 107 -39.06 -3.48 -15.38
CA LYS A 107 -39.46 -4.45 -16.43
C LYS A 107 -38.39 -4.75 -17.49
N VAL A 108 -37.19 -4.17 -17.41
CA VAL A 108 -36.17 -4.28 -18.49
C VAL A 108 -34.89 -5.02 -18.06
N CYS A 109 -34.80 -5.51 -16.83
CA CYS A 109 -33.59 -6.18 -16.38
C CYS A 109 -33.86 -7.63 -16.02
N ASP A 110 -33.38 -8.55 -16.86
CA ASP A 110 -33.21 -9.95 -16.52
C ASP A 110 -32.24 -10.05 -15.32
N MET A 111 -32.81 -10.31 -14.14
CA MET A 111 -32.15 -10.24 -12.83
C MET A 111 -31.14 -11.38 -12.58
N SER A 112 -30.86 -12.22 -13.57
CA SER A 112 -29.99 -13.38 -13.40
C SER A 112 -28.49 -13.07 -13.53
N LYS A 113 -28.09 -11.91 -14.08
CA LYS A 113 -26.68 -11.58 -14.31
C LYS A 113 -26.39 -10.10 -14.07
N CYS A 114 -25.74 -9.80 -12.95
CA CYS A 114 -25.03 -8.54 -12.80
C CYS A 114 -23.95 -8.47 -13.92
N PRO A 115 -23.93 -7.43 -14.77
CA PRO A 115 -22.87 -7.31 -15.77
C PRO A 115 -21.54 -7.14 -15.02
N LYS A 116 -20.63 -8.09 -15.18
CA LYS A 116 -19.24 -7.89 -14.74
C LYS A 116 -18.74 -6.61 -15.40
N CYS A 117 -18.07 -5.75 -14.65
CA CYS A 117 -17.41 -4.59 -15.24
C CYS A 117 -16.58 -5.06 -16.43
N PRO A 118 -16.74 -4.46 -17.62
CA PRO A 118 -15.91 -4.84 -18.75
C PRO A 118 -14.46 -4.61 -18.34
N ALA A 119 -13.62 -5.64 -18.53
CA ALA A 119 -12.19 -5.46 -18.35
C ALA A 119 -11.76 -4.30 -19.24
N PRO A 120 -10.93 -3.37 -18.75
CA PRO A 120 -10.36 -2.33 -19.59
C PRO A 120 -9.68 -2.99 -20.80
N GLU A 121 -9.85 -2.43 -22.00
CA GLU A 121 -9.05 -2.84 -23.16
C GLU A 121 -7.58 -2.48 -22.90
N LEU A 122 -6.85 -3.41 -22.28
CA LEU A 122 -5.44 -3.27 -21.98
C LEU A 122 -4.64 -3.56 -23.24
N LEU A 123 -4.49 -2.54 -24.09
CA LEU A 123 -3.75 -2.61 -25.35
C LEU A 123 -2.28 -3.08 -25.20
N GLY A 124 -1.74 -3.09 -23.98
CA GLY A 124 -0.36 -3.50 -23.66
C GLY A 124 -0.21 -4.87 -22.97
N GLY A 125 -1.30 -5.59 -22.68
CA GLY A 125 -1.25 -6.83 -21.89
C GLY A 125 -0.88 -6.60 -20.41
N PRO A 126 -0.61 -7.68 -19.65
CA PRO A 126 -0.30 -7.60 -18.22
C PRO A 126 1.05 -6.96 -17.92
N SER A 127 1.15 -6.30 -16.76
CA SER A 127 2.39 -5.67 -16.27
C SER A 127 3.11 -6.56 -15.25
N VAL A 128 4.45 -6.59 -15.33
CA VAL A 128 5.30 -7.44 -14.46
C VAL A 128 6.25 -6.58 -13.64
N PHE A 129 6.26 -6.83 -12.33
CA PHE A 129 7.12 -6.20 -11.34
C PHE A 129 7.89 -7.26 -10.56
N ILE A 130 9.14 -6.97 -10.22
CA ILE A 130 9.97 -7.81 -9.36
C ILE A 130 10.41 -6.99 -8.14
N PHE A 131 10.35 -7.59 -6.96
CA PHE A 131 10.63 -6.94 -5.68
C PHE A 131 11.75 -7.67 -4.94
N PRO A 132 12.64 -6.94 -4.27
CA PRO A 132 13.72 -7.53 -3.49
C PRO A 132 13.17 -8.20 -2.24
N PRO A 133 13.95 -9.05 -1.58
CA PRO A 133 13.61 -9.55 -0.26
C PRO A 133 13.48 -8.41 0.76
N ASN A 134 12.67 -8.64 1.80
CA ASN A 134 12.60 -7.71 2.92
C ASN A 134 14.00 -7.61 3.59
N PRO A 135 14.53 -6.39 3.84
CA PRO A 135 15.85 -6.22 4.46
C PRO A 135 16.02 -7.03 5.75
N LYS A 136 15.01 -7.08 6.61
CA LYS A 136 15.05 -7.87 7.85
C LYS A 136 15.28 -9.36 7.59
N ASP A 137 14.65 -9.91 6.55
CA ASP A 137 14.74 -11.33 6.23
C ASP A 137 16.12 -11.69 5.65
N THR A 138 16.80 -10.72 5.01
CA THR A 138 18.18 -10.88 4.52
C THR A 138 19.25 -10.73 5.60
N LEU A 139 18.94 -10.04 6.70
CA LEU A 139 19.90 -9.74 7.76
C LEU A 139 19.76 -10.67 8.97
N MET A 140 18.62 -11.35 9.14
CA MET A 140 18.37 -12.31 10.21
C MET A 140 18.42 -13.76 9.72
N ILE A 141 19.33 -14.57 10.27
CA ILE A 141 19.50 -15.98 9.89
C ILE A 141 18.29 -16.87 10.21
N THR A 142 17.45 -16.47 11.17
CA THR A 142 16.23 -17.20 11.55
C THR A 142 15.08 -17.01 10.56
N ARG A 143 15.24 -16.10 9.59
CA ARG A 143 14.25 -15.79 8.57
C ARG A 143 14.70 -16.28 7.21
N THR A 144 13.76 -16.41 6.29
CA THR A 144 14.04 -16.88 4.92
C THR A 144 13.77 -15.73 3.94
N PRO A 145 14.79 -15.20 3.25
CA PRO A 145 14.59 -14.15 2.26
C PRO A 145 13.86 -14.68 1.01
N GLU A 146 12.98 -13.85 0.46
CA GLU A 146 12.12 -14.19 -0.68
C GLU A 146 12.15 -13.09 -1.75
N VAL A 147 12.47 -13.44 -3.00
CA VAL A 147 12.29 -12.55 -4.15
C VAL A 147 10.88 -12.74 -4.69
N THR A 148 10.15 -11.64 -4.91
CA THR A 148 8.74 -11.69 -5.30
C THR A 148 8.54 -11.11 -6.69
N CYS A 149 7.86 -11.86 -7.57
CA CYS A 149 7.45 -11.41 -8.89
C CYS A 149 5.92 -11.28 -8.93
N VAL A 150 5.42 -10.08 -9.22
CA VAL A 150 4.01 -9.74 -9.23
C VAL A 150 3.60 -9.39 -10.66
N VAL A 151 2.54 -10.03 -11.13
CA VAL A 151 1.89 -9.73 -12.39
C VAL A 151 0.53 -9.13 -12.09
N VAL A 152 0.27 -7.95 -12.63
CA VAL A 152 -1.00 -7.22 -12.52
C VAL A 152 -1.60 -7.02 -13.90
N ASP A 153 -2.86 -6.57 -13.94
CA ASP A 153 -3.57 -6.31 -15.19
C ASP A 153 -3.72 -7.55 -16.08
N VAL A 154 -3.82 -8.73 -15.46
CA VAL A 154 -4.04 -9.99 -16.19
C VAL A 154 -5.51 -10.07 -16.61
N SER A 155 -5.76 -10.28 -17.91
CA SER A 155 -7.11 -10.28 -18.45
C SER A 155 -7.90 -11.54 -18.09
N GLN A 156 -9.23 -11.46 -18.15
CA GLN A 156 -10.08 -12.64 -17.93
C GLN A 156 -10.06 -13.61 -19.11
N GLU A 157 -9.81 -13.14 -20.33
CA GLU A 157 -9.71 -14.01 -21.51
C GLU A 157 -8.41 -14.83 -21.49
N ASN A 158 -7.32 -14.25 -20.96
CA ASN A 158 -6.00 -14.87 -20.90
C ASN A 158 -5.50 -14.94 -19.44
N PRO A 159 -6.15 -15.70 -18.54
CA PRO A 159 -5.86 -15.67 -17.11
C PRO A 159 -4.60 -16.47 -16.73
N ASP A 160 -4.10 -17.31 -17.63
CA ASP A 160 -3.00 -18.23 -17.36
C ASP A 160 -1.65 -17.51 -17.46
N VAL A 161 -0.93 -17.47 -16.34
CA VAL A 161 0.37 -16.83 -16.22
C VAL A 161 1.41 -17.88 -15.86
N LYS A 162 2.44 -18.02 -16.70
CA LYS A 162 3.55 -18.96 -16.47
C LYS A 162 4.82 -18.21 -16.07
N PHE A 163 5.37 -18.59 -14.93
CA PHE A 163 6.62 -18.04 -14.40
C PHE A 163 7.78 -19.00 -14.67
N ASN A 164 8.92 -18.45 -15.11
CA ASN A 164 10.21 -19.11 -15.14
C ASN A 164 11.19 -18.25 -14.34
N TRP A 165 11.91 -18.87 -13.41
CA TRP A 165 12.89 -18.17 -12.57
C TRP A 165 14.29 -18.58 -12.95
N TYR A 166 15.21 -17.63 -12.93
CA TYR A 166 16.63 -17.87 -13.15
C TYR A 166 17.46 -17.20 -12.06
N MET A 167 18.49 -17.90 -11.59
CA MET A 167 19.50 -17.39 -10.66
C MET A 167 20.85 -17.46 -11.36
N ASP A 168 21.49 -16.31 -11.58
CA ASP A 168 22.71 -16.17 -12.40
C ASP A 168 22.59 -16.87 -13.78
N GLY A 169 21.41 -16.77 -14.40
CA GLY A 169 21.11 -17.38 -15.69
C GLY A 169 20.75 -18.87 -15.64
N VAL A 170 20.87 -19.55 -14.50
CA VAL A 170 20.47 -20.96 -14.33
C VAL A 170 19.00 -21.05 -13.93
N GLU A 171 18.21 -21.86 -14.64
CA GLU A 171 16.78 -22.04 -14.33
C GLU A 171 16.59 -22.71 -12.95
N VAL A 172 15.74 -22.12 -12.12
CA VAL A 172 15.35 -22.66 -10.80
C VAL A 172 13.86 -22.94 -10.75
N ARG A 173 13.48 -24.06 -10.10
CA ARG A 173 12.10 -24.59 -10.08
C ARG A 173 11.49 -24.67 -8.68
N THR A 174 12.17 -24.12 -7.67
CA THR A 174 11.73 -24.11 -6.27
C THR A 174 10.75 -22.97 -5.95
N ALA A 175 10.49 -22.09 -6.91
CA ALA A 175 9.52 -21.01 -6.75
C ALA A 175 8.09 -21.55 -6.60
N THR A 176 7.29 -20.85 -5.81
CA THR A 176 5.88 -21.18 -5.59
C THR A 176 5.00 -20.05 -6.10
N THR A 177 3.91 -20.40 -6.79
CA THR A 177 2.94 -19.42 -7.29
C THR A 177 1.69 -19.47 -6.44
N ARG A 178 1.28 -18.30 -5.93
CA ARG A 178 0.06 -18.16 -5.13
C ARG A 178 -1.17 -18.25 -6.03
N PRO A 179 -2.35 -18.61 -5.48
CA PRO A 179 -3.60 -18.53 -6.22
C PRO A 179 -3.82 -17.12 -6.80
N LYS A 180 -4.42 -17.04 -7.99
CA LYS A 180 -4.76 -15.75 -8.62
C LYS A 180 -5.80 -15.00 -7.79
N GLU A 181 -5.61 -13.70 -7.63
CA GLU A 181 -6.48 -12.80 -6.88
C GLU A 181 -7.26 -11.90 -7.85
N GLU A 182 -8.59 -11.94 -7.83
CA GLU A 182 -9.42 -11.04 -8.63
C GLU A 182 -9.34 -9.60 -8.09
N GLN A 183 -9.16 -8.64 -9.00
CA GLN A 183 -9.06 -7.22 -8.70
C GLN A 183 -10.38 -6.51 -9.03
N PHE A 184 -10.65 -5.39 -8.35
CA PHE A 184 -11.88 -4.62 -8.54
C PHE A 184 -12.07 -4.08 -9.97
N ASN A 185 -11.00 -3.93 -10.74
CA ASN A 185 -11.02 -3.52 -12.15
C ASN A 185 -11.20 -4.70 -13.12
N SER A 186 -11.69 -5.84 -12.64
CA SER A 186 -11.95 -7.05 -13.44
C SER A 186 -10.71 -7.66 -14.08
N THR A 187 -9.53 -7.42 -13.50
CA THR A 187 -8.27 -8.10 -13.84
C THR A 187 -7.86 -9.09 -12.74
N TYR A 188 -6.86 -9.93 -13.01
CA TYR A 188 -6.22 -10.75 -11.98
C TYR A 188 -4.86 -10.20 -11.58
N ARG A 189 -4.50 -10.45 -10.32
CA ARG A 189 -3.15 -10.34 -9.79
C ARG A 189 -2.61 -11.74 -9.53
N VAL A 190 -1.40 -12.02 -10.00
CA VAL A 190 -0.73 -13.31 -9.81
C VAL A 190 0.65 -13.06 -9.23
N VAL A 191 0.98 -13.79 -8.16
CA VAL A 191 2.23 -13.60 -7.41
C VAL A 191 3.02 -14.91 -7.37
N SER A 192 4.25 -14.86 -7.86
CA SER A 192 5.23 -15.95 -7.72
C SER A 192 6.35 -15.54 -6.78
N VAL A 193 6.77 -16.46 -5.92
CA VAL A 193 7.74 -16.22 -4.85
C VAL A 193 8.85 -17.23 -4.94
N LEU A 194 10.10 -16.75 -5.00
CA LEU A 194 11.31 -17.56 -4.96
C LEU A 194 11.98 -17.38 -3.60
N ARG A 195 11.99 -18.44 -2.79
CA ARG A 195 12.79 -18.51 -1.56
C ARG A 195 14.26 -18.69 -1.93
N ILE A 196 15.12 -17.88 -1.33
CA ILE A 196 16.56 -17.86 -1.63
C ILE A 196 17.37 -17.99 -0.34
N GLN A 197 18.67 -18.28 -0.46
CA GLN A 197 19.57 -18.27 0.67
C GLN A 197 20.11 -16.85 0.92
N HIS A 198 20.45 -16.52 2.16
CA HIS A 198 21.04 -15.22 2.51
C HIS A 198 22.29 -14.93 1.69
N GLN A 199 23.18 -15.92 1.54
CA GLN A 199 24.43 -15.77 0.79
C GLN A 199 24.21 -15.47 -0.70
N ASP A 200 23.15 -16.00 -1.30
CA ASP A 200 22.84 -15.75 -2.71
C ASP A 200 22.52 -14.27 -2.94
N TRP A 201 21.72 -13.68 -2.05
CA TRP A 201 21.42 -12.25 -2.11
C TRP A 201 22.65 -11.37 -1.79
N LEU A 202 23.32 -11.66 -0.66
CA LEU A 202 24.40 -10.80 -0.14
C LEU A 202 25.63 -10.78 -1.04
N SER A 203 25.90 -11.87 -1.77
CA SER A 203 26.97 -11.96 -2.77
C SER A 203 26.66 -11.24 -4.08
N GLY A 204 25.44 -10.73 -4.26
CA GLY A 204 25.03 -9.99 -5.45
C GLY A 204 24.67 -10.87 -6.63
N LYS A 205 24.14 -12.09 -6.39
CA LYS A 205 23.57 -12.90 -7.47
C LYS A 205 22.43 -12.16 -8.16
N GLU A 206 22.24 -12.49 -9.43
CA GLU A 206 21.18 -11.95 -10.25
C GLU A 206 19.96 -12.89 -10.25
N PHE A 207 18.78 -12.35 -9.93
CA PHE A 207 17.51 -13.07 -9.94
C PHE A 207 16.63 -12.52 -11.06
N LYS A 208 16.23 -13.39 -11.98
CA LYS A 208 15.37 -13.03 -13.11
C LYS A 208 14.04 -13.78 -13.03
N CYS A 209 12.96 -13.03 -13.10
CA CYS A 209 11.60 -13.53 -13.31
C CYS A 209 11.22 -13.33 -14.78
N LYS A 210 10.93 -14.42 -15.48
CA LYS A 210 10.39 -14.43 -16.85
C LYS A 210 8.93 -14.84 -16.82
N VAL A 211 8.06 -13.99 -17.36
CA VAL A 211 6.62 -14.19 -17.34
C VAL A 211 6.11 -14.38 -18.77
N ASN A 212 5.33 -15.44 -18.97
CA ASN A 212 4.66 -15.75 -20.22
C ASN A 212 3.14 -15.70 -20.00
N ASN A 213 2.42 -15.06 -20.93
CA ASN A 213 0.97 -14.99 -20.96
C ASN A 213 0.52 -14.84 -22.42
N GLN A 214 -0.65 -15.37 -22.78
CA GLN A 214 -1.13 -15.36 -24.16
C GLN A 214 -1.47 -13.95 -24.69
N ALA A 215 -1.80 -13.00 -23.80
CA ALA A 215 -2.01 -11.60 -24.16
C ALA A 215 -0.70 -10.82 -24.37
N LEU A 216 0.46 -11.43 -24.12
CA LEU A 216 1.76 -10.81 -24.36
C LEU A 216 2.35 -11.29 -25.70
N PRO A 217 2.81 -10.38 -26.58
CA PRO A 217 3.45 -10.76 -27.83
C PRO A 217 4.81 -11.43 -27.60
N GLN A 218 5.49 -11.08 -26.49
CA GLN A 218 6.74 -11.70 -26.05
C GLN A 218 6.76 -11.82 -24.52
N PRO A 219 7.51 -12.79 -23.97
CA PRO A 219 7.67 -12.91 -22.52
C PRO A 219 8.33 -11.66 -21.91
N ILE A 220 7.81 -11.19 -20.78
CA ILE A 220 8.41 -10.07 -20.04
C ILE A 220 9.43 -10.63 -19.05
N GLU A 221 10.66 -10.11 -19.11
CA GLU A 221 11.73 -10.46 -18.18
C GLU A 221 12.01 -9.28 -17.24
N ARG A 222 12.05 -9.55 -15.95
CA ARG A 222 12.45 -8.59 -14.91
C ARG A 222 13.56 -9.19 -14.09
N THR A 223 14.59 -8.39 -13.87
CA THR A 223 15.80 -8.78 -13.14
C THR A 223 15.96 -7.93 -11.90
N ILE A 224 16.43 -8.54 -10.82
CA ILE A 224 16.82 -7.85 -9.59
C ILE A 224 18.07 -8.47 -9.01
N THR A 225 18.89 -7.64 -8.37
CA THR A 225 20.08 -8.04 -7.62
C THR A 225 20.26 -7.06 -6.47
N LYS A 226 21.11 -7.43 -5.51
CA LYS A 226 21.49 -6.51 -4.44
C LYS A 226 22.17 -5.27 -5.02
N THR A 227 21.83 -4.12 -4.43
CA THR A 227 22.42 -2.82 -4.78
C THR A 227 23.96 -2.88 -4.68
N LYS A 228 24.65 -2.50 -5.75
CA LYS A 228 26.11 -2.54 -5.84
C LYS A 228 26.74 -1.27 -5.28
N GLY A 229 27.75 -1.42 -4.46
CA GLY A 229 28.58 -0.30 -3.99
C GLY A 229 29.36 -0.70 -2.76
N ARG A 230 30.20 0.22 -2.27
CA ARG A 230 30.92 0.01 -1.01
C ARG A 230 29.94 0.22 0.14
N SER A 231 29.70 -0.83 0.92
CA SER A 231 28.83 -0.72 2.10
C SER A 231 29.43 0.26 3.11
N GLN A 232 28.58 1.10 3.68
CA GLN A 232 28.93 2.14 4.64
C GLN A 232 28.08 1.98 5.91
N GLU A 233 28.74 1.97 7.06
CA GLU A 233 28.12 1.72 8.36
C GLU A 233 27.22 2.89 8.80
N PRO A 234 25.95 2.63 9.20
CA PRO A 234 25.04 3.67 9.65
C PRO A 234 25.49 4.30 10.98
N GLN A 235 25.38 5.62 11.04
CA GLN A 235 25.39 6.36 12.30
C GLN A 235 23.98 6.48 12.85
N VAL A 236 23.80 6.04 14.10
CA VAL A 236 22.49 6.00 14.77
C VAL A 236 22.44 6.98 15.92
N TYR A 237 21.45 7.87 15.89
CA TYR A 237 21.18 8.88 16.92
C TYR A 237 19.74 8.77 17.39
N VAL A 238 19.53 8.74 18.71
CA VAL A 238 18.18 8.71 19.29
C VAL A 238 17.94 10.01 20.03
N LEU A 239 16.90 10.73 19.59
CA LEU A 239 16.53 12.06 20.04
C LEU A 239 15.35 11.95 21.00
N ALA A 240 15.49 12.60 22.15
CA ALA A 240 14.42 12.74 23.13
C ALA A 240 13.26 13.61 22.57
N PRO A 241 12.06 13.53 23.16
CA PRO A 241 10.97 14.40 22.78
C PRO A 241 11.31 15.87 22.92
N HIS A 242 10.83 16.69 21.98
CA HIS A 242 10.96 18.14 22.07
C HIS A 242 10.24 18.66 23.32
N PRO A 243 10.78 19.65 24.05
CA PRO A 243 10.15 20.20 25.27
C PRO A 243 8.69 20.61 25.08
N ASP A 244 8.35 21.19 23.93
CA ASP A 244 6.97 21.62 23.63
C ASP A 244 5.98 20.45 23.54
N GLU A 245 6.43 19.24 23.21
CA GLU A 245 5.59 18.04 23.22
C GLU A 245 5.29 17.54 24.63
N LEU A 246 6.07 17.95 25.65
CA LEU A 246 5.87 17.49 27.03
C LEU A 246 4.57 18.01 27.67
N SER A 247 3.94 19.01 27.03
CA SER A 247 2.60 19.49 27.37
C SER A 247 1.48 18.55 26.90
N LYS A 248 1.76 17.66 25.95
CA LYS A 248 0.79 16.74 25.32
C LYS A 248 0.67 15.42 26.07
N SER A 249 -0.40 14.67 25.82
CA SER A 249 -0.61 13.33 26.41
C SER A 249 0.35 12.27 25.85
N LYS A 250 0.77 12.42 24.60
CA LYS A 250 1.75 11.58 23.91
C LYS A 250 2.93 12.42 23.44
N VAL A 251 4.10 11.80 23.42
CA VAL A 251 5.36 12.39 23.02
C VAL A 251 6.04 11.52 21.97
N SER A 252 6.93 12.12 21.18
CA SER A 252 7.65 11.45 20.10
C SER A 252 9.10 11.19 20.49
N VAL A 253 9.55 9.95 20.35
CA VAL A 253 10.97 9.59 20.38
C VAL A 253 11.42 9.34 18.95
N THR A 254 12.54 9.92 18.54
CA THR A 254 12.99 9.87 17.14
C THR A 254 14.33 9.18 17.02
N CYS A 255 14.48 8.29 16.06
CA CYS A 255 15.74 7.66 15.68
C CYS A 255 16.16 8.18 14.31
N LEU A 256 17.27 8.91 14.25
CA LEU A 256 17.94 9.32 13.02
C LEU A 256 19.01 8.28 12.70
N VAL A 257 18.94 7.73 11.50
CA VAL A 257 19.98 6.88 10.93
C VAL A 257 20.52 7.58 9.70
N LYS A 258 21.82 7.88 9.63
CA LYS A 258 22.45 8.57 8.50
C LYS A 258 23.77 7.92 8.12
N ASP A 259 24.32 8.38 6.99
CA ASP A 259 25.64 7.99 6.47
C ASP A 259 25.74 6.49 6.17
N PHE A 260 24.66 5.86 5.71
CA PHE A 260 24.65 4.42 5.40
C PHE A 260 24.52 4.14 3.91
N TYR A 261 25.06 3.01 3.48
CA TYR A 261 24.90 2.49 2.13
C TYR A 261 25.05 0.97 2.17
N PRO A 262 24.21 0.18 1.48
CA PRO A 262 23.14 0.56 0.55
C PRO A 262 21.83 0.95 1.28
N PRO A 263 20.76 1.38 0.59
CA PRO A 263 19.54 1.88 1.23
C PRO A 263 18.71 0.81 1.95
N GLU A 264 18.97 -0.49 1.73
CA GLU A 264 18.26 -1.58 2.39
C GLU A 264 18.61 -1.68 3.87
N ILE A 265 17.66 -1.33 4.72
CA ILE A 265 17.82 -1.24 6.18
C ILE A 265 16.51 -1.57 6.87
N ASN A 266 16.56 -2.07 8.11
CA ASN A 266 15.38 -2.31 8.93
C ASN A 266 15.51 -1.65 10.30
N ILE A 267 14.44 -1.04 10.78
CA ILE A 267 14.40 -0.30 12.05
C ILE A 267 13.30 -0.88 12.95
N GLU A 268 13.66 -1.15 14.20
CA GLU A 268 12.74 -1.65 15.22
C GLU A 268 12.86 -0.85 16.50
N TRP A 269 11.75 -0.80 17.24
CA TRP A 269 11.72 -0.17 18.55
C TRP A 269 11.49 -1.20 19.64
N GLN A 270 12.14 -0.99 20.78
CA GLN A 270 11.91 -1.74 22.00
C GLN A 270 11.72 -0.77 23.16
N SER A 271 11.00 -1.23 24.19
CA SER A 271 10.87 -0.54 25.47
C SER A 271 11.20 -1.51 26.59
N ASN A 272 12.17 -1.17 27.45
CA ASN A 272 12.68 -2.04 28.52
C ASN A 272 13.01 -3.48 28.03
N GLY A 273 13.62 -3.59 26.84
CA GLY A 273 14.00 -4.88 26.24
C GLY A 273 12.87 -5.67 25.58
N GLN A 274 11.63 -5.16 25.59
CA GLN A 274 10.50 -5.78 24.90
C GLN A 274 10.17 -5.05 23.60
N PRO A 275 9.90 -5.77 22.48
CA PRO A 275 9.53 -5.15 21.21
C PRO A 275 8.28 -4.27 21.31
N GLU A 276 8.32 -3.08 20.71
CA GLU A 276 7.14 -2.25 20.49
C GLU A 276 6.41 -2.68 19.22
N LEU A 277 5.08 -2.52 19.22
CA LEU A 277 4.24 -2.84 18.07
C LEU A 277 4.58 -1.93 16.89
N GLU A 278 4.65 -2.49 15.67
CA GLU A 278 4.92 -1.73 14.43
C GLU A 278 3.91 -0.59 14.20
N THR A 279 2.68 -0.73 14.71
CA THR A 279 1.65 0.33 14.63
C THR A 279 1.94 1.57 15.48
N LYS A 280 2.91 1.52 16.39
CA LYS A 280 3.28 2.64 17.27
C LYS A 280 4.40 3.51 16.70
N TYR A 281 5.10 3.05 15.66
CA TYR A 281 6.15 3.82 15.04
C TYR A 281 5.97 3.92 13.53
N SER A 282 6.56 4.97 12.96
CA SER A 282 6.56 5.21 11.53
C SER A 282 7.97 5.54 11.09
N THR A 283 8.44 4.86 10.06
CA THR A 283 9.79 5.01 9.50
C THR A 283 9.68 5.58 8.10
N THR A 284 10.45 6.63 7.81
CA THR A 284 10.51 7.21 6.47
C THR A 284 11.22 6.25 5.50
N GLN A 285 10.99 6.42 4.20
CA GLN A 285 11.86 5.79 3.21
C GLN A 285 13.29 6.35 3.34
N ALA A 286 14.29 5.54 2.97
CA ALA A 286 15.68 5.99 2.90
C ALA A 286 15.81 7.07 1.81
N GLN A 287 16.31 8.23 2.19
CA GLN A 287 16.57 9.36 1.30
C GLN A 287 18.05 9.45 1.03
N GLN A 288 18.41 9.69 -0.23
CA GLN A 288 19.81 9.86 -0.61
C GLN A 288 20.30 11.24 -0.18
N ASP A 289 21.45 11.28 0.50
CA ASP A 289 22.14 12.51 0.87
C ASP A 289 23.08 12.97 -0.27
N SER A 290 23.59 14.20 -0.15
CA SER A 290 24.47 14.86 -1.10
C SER A 290 25.81 14.13 -1.35
N ASP A 291 26.27 13.32 -0.39
CA ASP A 291 27.48 12.50 -0.49
C ASP A 291 27.24 11.11 -1.12
N GLY A 292 25.99 10.82 -1.50
CA GLY A 292 25.57 9.55 -2.07
C GLY A 292 25.23 8.46 -1.04
N SER A 293 25.43 8.73 0.25
CA SER A 293 24.92 7.89 1.34
C SER A 293 23.40 8.08 1.50
N TYR A 294 22.81 7.36 2.44
CA TYR A 294 21.39 7.47 2.76
C TYR A 294 21.18 7.87 4.22
N PHE A 295 20.03 8.49 4.47
CA PHE A 295 19.51 8.74 5.80
C PHE A 295 18.01 8.45 5.88
N LEU A 296 17.52 8.19 7.09
CA LEU A 296 16.10 8.05 7.39
C LEU A 296 15.79 8.46 8.84
N TYR A 297 14.51 8.63 9.11
CA TYR A 297 13.98 8.85 10.46
C TYR A 297 12.95 7.77 10.81
N SER A 298 12.99 7.29 12.05
CA SER A 298 11.91 6.52 12.65
C SER A 298 11.35 7.25 13.86
N LYS A 299 10.04 7.42 13.94
CA LYS A 299 9.35 8.12 15.02
C LYS A 299 8.46 7.15 15.80
N LEU A 300 8.80 6.90 17.05
CA LEU A 300 7.98 6.14 18.00
C LEU A 300 7.08 7.10 18.80
N SER A 301 5.77 6.85 18.79
CA SER A 301 4.81 7.56 19.64
C SER A 301 4.62 6.82 20.97
N VAL A 302 4.90 7.52 22.08
CA VAL A 302 4.80 6.95 23.43
C VAL A 302 3.93 7.82 24.33
N ASP A 303 3.29 7.21 25.33
CA ASP A 303 2.56 7.97 26.35
C ASP A 303 3.55 8.78 27.19
N ARG A 304 3.22 10.05 27.44
CA ARG A 304 4.08 10.96 28.21
C ARG A 304 4.44 10.39 29.57
N ASN A 305 3.52 9.69 30.23
CA ASN A 305 3.75 9.09 31.54
C ASN A 305 4.87 8.05 31.51
N ARG A 306 4.95 7.21 30.45
CA ARG A 306 6.03 6.22 30.29
C ARG A 306 7.39 6.89 30.15
N TRP A 307 7.46 7.96 29.36
CA TRP A 307 8.66 8.78 29.22
C TRP A 307 9.07 9.43 30.57
N GLN A 308 8.11 10.03 31.28
CA GLN A 308 8.35 10.70 32.56
C GLN A 308 8.81 9.75 33.67
N GLN A 309 8.35 8.49 33.63
CA GLN A 309 8.77 7.41 34.53
C GLN A 309 10.20 6.89 34.26
N GLY A 310 10.88 7.37 33.21
CA GLY A 310 12.23 6.94 32.88
C GLY A 310 12.29 5.62 32.12
N THR A 311 11.20 5.22 31.45
CA THR A 311 11.21 4.05 30.54
C THR A 311 12.34 4.22 29.52
N THR A 312 13.14 3.17 29.34
CA THR A 312 14.20 3.17 28.32
C THR A 312 13.64 2.69 27.00
N PHE A 313 13.75 3.54 25.98
CA PHE A 313 13.37 3.23 24.61
C PHE A 313 14.63 2.97 23.78
N THR A 314 14.60 1.91 22.99
CA THR A 314 15.75 1.43 22.20
C THR A 314 15.37 1.41 20.74
N CYS A 315 16.14 2.11 19.91
CA CYS A 315 16.11 1.98 18.46
C CYS A 315 17.11 0.90 18.05
N GLY A 316 16.61 -0.23 17.57
CA GLY A 316 17.38 -1.30 16.96
C GLY A 316 17.46 -1.10 15.45
N VAL A 317 18.66 -1.14 14.90
CA VAL A 317 18.94 -0.90 13.49
C VAL A 317 19.63 -2.12 12.92
N MET A 318 19.09 -2.66 11.82
CA MET A 318 19.69 -3.77 11.09
C MET A 318 20.15 -3.29 9.72
N HIS A 319 21.44 -3.47 9.44
CA HIS A 319 22.08 -3.06 8.19
C HIS A 319 23.27 -3.95 7.88
N GLU A 320 23.55 -4.23 6.61
CA GLU A 320 24.60 -5.16 6.22
C GLU A 320 26.02 -4.71 6.58
N ALA A 321 26.26 -3.40 6.72
CA ALA A 321 27.57 -2.87 7.04
C ALA A 321 27.87 -2.90 8.56
N LEU A 322 26.88 -3.22 9.39
CA LEU A 322 27.04 -3.32 10.84
C LEU A 322 27.67 -4.64 11.25
N HIS A 323 28.44 -4.62 12.34
CA HIS A 323 28.88 -5.84 13.00
C HIS A 323 27.67 -6.69 13.43
N ASN A 324 27.66 -7.97 13.06
CA ASN A 324 26.51 -8.88 13.22
C ASN A 324 25.19 -8.35 12.62
N HIS A 325 25.29 -7.44 11.66
CA HIS A 325 24.18 -6.77 10.98
C HIS A 325 23.22 -6.02 11.91
N TYR A 326 23.64 -5.66 13.12
CA TYR A 326 22.75 -5.05 14.11
C TYR A 326 23.50 -4.06 15.03
N THR A 327 22.85 -2.93 15.32
CA THR A 327 23.27 -2.00 16.37
C THR A 327 22.04 -1.44 17.06
N GLN A 328 22.22 -0.90 18.25
CA GLN A 328 21.12 -0.27 18.97
C GLN A 328 21.57 0.96 19.75
N LYS A 329 20.64 1.90 19.89
CA LYS A 329 20.82 3.12 20.67
C LYS A 329 19.63 3.35 21.58
N ASN A 330 19.92 3.79 22.79
CA ASN A 330 18.92 3.95 23.84
C ASN A 330 18.67 5.43 24.13
N VAL A 331 17.46 5.72 24.59
CA VAL A 331 17.11 7.03 25.17
C VAL A 331 16.13 6.84 26.32
N SER A 332 16.31 7.65 27.35
CA SER A 332 15.40 7.76 28.49
C SER A 332 15.48 9.18 29.04
N LYS A 333 14.52 9.57 29.90
CA LYS A 333 14.52 10.90 30.51
C LYS A 333 15.74 11.14 31.41
N ASN A 334 16.25 10.10 32.06
CA ASN A 334 17.41 10.16 32.95
C ASN A 334 18.46 9.14 32.47
N PRO A 335 19.41 9.54 31.62
CA PRO A 335 20.51 8.66 31.24
C PRO A 335 21.42 8.45 32.47
N GLY A 336 21.34 7.28 33.11
CA GLY A 336 22.31 6.85 34.12
C GLY A 336 22.03 7.24 35.58
N LYS A 337 20.90 6.81 36.15
CA LYS A 337 20.80 6.56 37.60
C LYS A 337 20.79 5.08 37.88
#